data_AF-A0A163S9W7-F1
#
_entry.id   AF-A0A163S9W7-F1
#
_cell.length_a   1.000
_cell.length_b   1.000
_cell.length_c   1.000
_cell.angle_alpha   90.00
_cell.angle_beta   90.00
_cell.angle_gamma   90.00
#
_symmetry.space_group_name_H-M   'P 1'
#
loop_
_entity.id
_entity.type
_entity.pdbx_description
1 polymer ?
#
loop_
_entity_poly.entity_id
_entity_poly.type
_entity_poly.pdbx_seq_one_letter_code
_entity_poly.pdbx_strand_id
1 'polypeptide(L)'
;MLFQFIGGLGIFLFGIKYMGDGLQNSAGDRLREILDKLTTNPFMGVLAGIFVTVLIQSSSGTTVLTVGLVNAGFLTLRQAIGVIMGANIGTTVTSFIIGIDVGEYALPIIAVGSILIFFFKNPKFNYFGQITFGFGALFLGLELMGDGMKPLRSLQAFQDLTVSMSDNPILGVVIGTLFTVIVQSSSATIGILQELYSQNMIDLKAALPVLFGDNIGTTITAILAAIGTTVAARRAALTHVIFNLLGTVIFLIVLVPFRHYIEFLSGKLNLEPAMQIAFAHGTFNITNVLIQFWFIGLLAIIVTKLIKGEDVLIEYKAKHLDEIVLETSPSLAIRQAKQEIIRMANYSQAGLKEAIAYLNEKDKKNSDLALQYEEAINNLDRQITSYLVKLSAHPLTPQESNEHSMLLDTSRDIERIGDHMENIIELVDYQLRNNVRLTDTAKQDLDEMFALTVSTVDKAVKALEEGNIELANEVLGLEDKIDKMERTLRKQHIMRMNEGLCDGNAGIVFVDIVSNLERIGDHAVNIAEAVLEK
;
A
#
# COMPACT_ATOMS: atom_id res chain seq x y z
N MET A 1 -4.35 23.91 31.46
CA MET A 1 -3.35 22.83 31.21
C MET A 1 -3.96 21.69 30.41
N LEU A 2 -4.50 20.62 31.01
CA LEU A 2 -4.80 19.37 30.26
C LEU A 2 -5.81 19.56 29.12
N PHE A 3 -6.91 20.29 29.36
CA PHE A 3 -7.91 20.56 28.32
C PHE A 3 -7.37 21.45 27.19
N GLN A 4 -6.55 22.45 27.50
CA GLN A 4 -5.91 23.30 26.48
C GLN A 4 -4.91 22.50 25.64
N PHE A 5 -4.10 21.65 26.29
CA PHE A 5 -3.14 20.82 25.59
C PHE A 5 -3.81 19.77 24.69
N ILE A 6 -4.72 18.96 25.23
CA ILE A 6 -5.41 17.92 24.45
C ILE A 6 -6.31 18.54 23.38
N GLY A 7 -7.04 19.60 23.72
CA GLY A 7 -7.88 20.32 22.77
C GLY A 7 -7.06 20.99 21.66
N GLY A 8 -5.95 21.65 22.02
CA GLY A 8 -4.99 22.23 21.10
C GLY A 8 -4.38 21.19 20.16
N LEU A 9 -3.98 20.03 20.70
CA LEU A 9 -3.49 18.90 19.90
C LEU A 9 -4.56 18.40 18.92
N GLY A 10 -5.81 18.28 19.37
CA GLY A 10 -6.93 17.90 18.49
C GLY A 10 -7.15 18.89 17.35
N ILE A 11 -7.14 20.19 17.65
CA ILE A 11 -7.25 21.26 16.65
C ILE A 11 -6.06 21.25 15.69
N PHE A 12 -4.85 21.05 16.21
CA PHE A 12 -3.62 20.99 15.42
C PHE A 12 -3.64 19.82 14.43
N LEU A 13 -3.95 18.61 14.91
CA LEU A 13 -4.05 17.41 14.08
C LEU A 13 -5.16 17.54 13.03
N PHE A 14 -6.31 18.10 13.42
CA PHE A 14 -7.38 18.41 12.48
C PHE A 14 -6.95 19.43 11.43
N GLY A 15 -6.23 20.48 11.83
CA GLY A 15 -5.71 21.51 10.94
C GLY A 15 -4.77 20.95 9.87
N ILE A 16 -3.79 20.12 10.28
CA ILE A 16 -2.89 19.42 9.34
C ILE A 16 -3.70 18.53 8.40
N LYS A 17 -4.61 17.71 8.94
CA LYS A 17 -5.42 16.80 8.13
C LYS A 17 -6.26 17.56 7.10
N TYR A 18 -6.99 18.58 7.53
CA TYR A 18 -7.90 19.33 6.68
C TYR A 18 -7.14 20.17 5.63
N MET A 19 -5.95 20.68 5.97
CA MET A 19 -5.04 21.29 5.02
C MET A 19 -4.54 20.27 3.98
N GLY A 20 -4.14 19.08 4.42
CA GLY A 20 -3.72 17.97 3.56
C GLY A 20 -4.84 17.52 2.61
N ASP A 21 -6.06 17.35 3.11
CA ASP A 21 -7.24 17.01 2.31
C ASP A 21 -7.50 18.09 1.24
N GLY A 22 -7.38 19.37 1.60
CA GLY A 22 -7.52 20.48 0.64
C GLY A 22 -6.43 20.49 -0.44
N LEU A 23 -5.18 20.21 -0.08
CA LEU A 23 -4.05 20.07 -1.03
C LEU A 23 -4.27 18.88 -1.96
N GLN A 24 -4.67 17.73 -1.42
CA GLN A 24 -4.95 16.51 -2.17
C GLN A 24 -6.13 16.71 -3.14
N ASN A 25 -7.25 17.26 -2.67
CA ASN A 25 -8.43 17.49 -3.50
C ASN A 25 -8.17 18.52 -4.62
N SER A 26 -7.29 19.49 -4.37
CA SER A 26 -6.83 20.44 -5.40
C SER A 26 -5.97 19.76 -6.48
N ALA A 27 -5.22 18.71 -6.10
CA ALA A 27 -4.37 17.92 -7.01
C ALA A 27 -5.12 16.76 -7.72
N GLY A 28 -6.22 16.24 -7.15
CA GLY A 28 -7.06 15.15 -7.66
C GLY A 28 -6.65 13.74 -7.19
N ASP A 29 -7.42 12.70 -7.58
CA ASP A 29 -7.31 11.30 -7.09
C ASP A 29 -6.09 10.49 -7.62
N ARG A 30 -5.07 11.16 -8.19
CA ARG A 30 -3.99 10.50 -8.95
C ARG A 30 -2.78 10.07 -8.12
N LEU A 31 -2.83 10.08 -6.78
CA LEU A 31 -1.65 9.78 -5.95
C LEU A 31 -1.08 8.38 -6.18
N ARG A 32 -1.94 7.37 -6.39
CA ARG A 32 -1.51 6.00 -6.75
C ARG A 32 -0.83 5.97 -8.12
N GLU A 33 -1.40 6.65 -9.12
CA GLU A 33 -0.80 6.75 -10.46
C GLU A 33 0.53 7.51 -10.47
N ILE A 34 0.66 8.55 -9.64
CA ILE A 34 1.88 9.34 -9.50
C ILE A 34 2.99 8.47 -8.93
N LEU A 35 2.71 7.69 -7.87
CA LEU A 35 3.68 6.75 -7.32
C LEU A 35 4.03 5.69 -8.36
N ASP A 36 3.06 5.04 -9.00
CA ASP A 36 3.32 3.98 -9.98
C ASP A 36 4.14 4.47 -11.20
N LYS A 37 3.76 5.61 -11.80
CA LYS A 37 4.44 6.16 -12.99
C LYS A 37 5.79 6.79 -12.68
N LEU A 38 5.95 7.44 -11.52
CA LEU A 38 7.21 8.11 -11.20
C LEU A 38 8.23 7.19 -10.54
N THR A 39 7.85 6.13 -9.85
CA THR A 39 8.80 5.29 -9.09
C THR A 39 9.58 4.29 -9.94
N THR A 40 9.94 4.62 -11.18
CA THR A 40 10.66 3.69 -12.10
C THR A 40 12.02 3.21 -11.56
N ASN A 41 12.68 4.00 -10.71
CA ASN A 41 13.93 3.65 -10.04
C ASN A 41 14.00 4.29 -8.63
N PRO A 42 14.95 3.89 -7.76
CA PRO A 42 15.00 4.40 -6.38
C PRO A 42 15.19 5.91 -6.25
N PHE A 43 15.91 6.56 -7.17
CA PHE A 43 16.07 8.03 -7.17
C PHE A 43 14.74 8.71 -7.43
N MET A 44 14.04 8.27 -8.48
CA MET A 44 12.70 8.77 -8.76
C MET A 44 11.71 8.42 -7.63
N GLY A 45 11.94 7.31 -6.94
CA GLY A 45 11.26 6.98 -5.69
C GLY A 45 11.41 8.07 -4.63
N VAL A 46 12.63 8.56 -4.37
CA VAL A 46 12.85 9.67 -3.42
C VAL A 46 12.07 10.92 -3.81
N LEU A 47 12.13 11.32 -5.09
CA LEU A 47 11.38 12.49 -5.56
C LEU A 47 9.86 12.31 -5.42
N ALA A 48 9.36 11.13 -5.77
CA ALA A 48 7.95 10.80 -5.63
C ALA A 48 7.51 10.82 -4.15
N GLY A 49 8.34 10.27 -3.25
CA GLY A 49 8.10 10.30 -1.80
C GLY A 49 8.05 11.72 -1.24
N ILE A 50 9.00 12.57 -1.62
CA ILE A 50 9.00 14.00 -1.25
C ILE A 50 7.70 14.64 -1.70
N PHE A 51 7.36 14.50 -2.98
CA PHE A 51 6.20 15.14 -3.58
C PHE A 51 4.89 14.69 -2.92
N VAL A 52 4.69 13.38 -2.77
CA VAL A 52 3.48 12.81 -2.18
C VAL A 52 3.36 13.19 -0.70
N THR A 53 4.45 13.13 0.07
CA THR A 53 4.40 13.56 1.46
C THR A 53 4.14 15.05 1.62
N VAL A 54 4.69 15.91 0.75
CA VAL A 54 4.38 17.35 0.77
C VAL A 54 2.92 17.62 0.40
N LEU A 55 2.34 16.87 -0.53
CA LEU A 55 0.93 17.01 -0.87
C LEU A 55 0.00 16.54 0.25
N ILE A 56 0.23 15.33 0.79
CA ILE A 56 -0.61 14.74 1.83
C ILE A 56 -0.34 15.35 3.21
N GLN A 57 0.83 15.96 3.41
CA GLN A 57 1.34 16.45 4.71
C GLN A 57 1.54 15.33 5.76
N SER A 58 1.73 14.09 5.30
CA SER A 58 1.90 12.92 6.18
C SER A 58 2.88 11.90 5.60
N SER A 59 4.09 11.81 6.18
CA SER A 59 5.04 10.73 5.83
C SER A 59 4.55 9.37 6.28
N SER A 60 3.84 9.29 7.42
CA SER A 60 3.22 8.05 7.88
C SER A 60 2.20 7.56 6.85
N GLY A 61 1.31 8.43 6.36
CA GLY A 61 0.35 8.10 5.30
C GLY A 61 1.05 7.66 3.99
N THR A 62 2.09 8.40 3.58
CA THR A 62 2.88 8.06 2.39
C THR A 62 3.59 6.71 2.54
N THR A 63 4.11 6.41 3.72
CA THR A 63 4.81 5.16 4.00
C THR A 63 3.84 3.98 4.07
N VAL A 64 2.69 4.14 4.72
CA VAL A 64 1.63 3.11 4.77
C VAL A 64 1.14 2.80 3.36
N LEU A 65 0.90 3.83 2.53
CA LEU A 65 0.55 3.65 1.12
C LEU A 65 1.65 2.88 0.37
N THR A 66 2.92 3.25 0.59
CA THR A 66 4.06 2.56 -0.03
C THR A 66 4.13 1.08 0.37
N VAL A 67 3.96 0.77 1.66
CA VAL A 67 3.91 -0.61 2.16
C VAL A 67 2.75 -1.37 1.52
N GLY A 68 1.57 -0.75 1.38
CA GLY A 68 0.43 -1.33 0.67
C GLY A 68 0.69 -1.61 -0.81
N LEU A 69 1.39 -0.70 -1.51
CA LEU A 69 1.77 -0.91 -2.91
C LEU A 69 2.84 -1.99 -3.11
N VAL A 70 3.75 -2.16 -2.15
CA VAL A 70 4.65 -3.32 -2.14
C VAL A 70 3.88 -4.60 -1.87
N ASN A 71 2.89 -4.55 -0.97
CA ASN A 71 2.06 -5.71 -0.65
C ASN A 71 1.27 -6.22 -1.85
N ALA A 72 0.73 -5.30 -2.65
CA ALA A 72 0.04 -5.59 -3.90
C ALA A 72 0.98 -5.75 -5.11
N GLY A 73 2.31 -5.81 -4.90
CA GLY A 73 3.29 -6.09 -5.96
C GLY A 73 3.52 -4.98 -6.99
N PHE A 74 2.93 -3.79 -6.82
CA PHE A 74 3.14 -2.63 -7.69
C PHE A 74 4.55 -2.05 -7.58
N LEU A 75 5.14 -2.10 -6.39
CA LEU A 75 6.48 -1.60 -6.12
C LEU A 75 7.42 -2.71 -5.70
N THR A 76 8.60 -2.73 -6.30
CA THR A 76 9.71 -3.51 -5.75
C THR A 76 10.20 -2.91 -4.43
N LEU A 77 10.80 -3.74 -3.58
CA LEU A 77 11.40 -3.29 -2.32
C LEU A 77 12.36 -2.11 -2.53
N ARG A 78 13.19 -2.12 -3.59
CA ARG A 78 14.15 -1.03 -3.84
C ARG A 78 13.47 0.30 -4.19
N GLN A 79 12.38 0.27 -4.96
CA GLN A 79 11.60 1.46 -5.27
C GLN A 79 10.93 2.01 -4.02
N ALA A 80 10.35 1.12 -3.20
CA ALA A 80 9.73 1.47 -1.93
C ALA A 80 10.71 2.11 -0.94
N ILE A 81 11.95 1.60 -0.85
CA ILE A 81 12.99 2.24 -0.03
C ILE A 81 13.24 3.68 -0.47
N GLY A 82 13.28 3.93 -1.79
CA GLY A 82 13.39 5.28 -2.33
C GLY A 82 12.23 6.18 -1.88
N VAL A 83 10.98 5.71 -2.03
CA VAL A 83 9.78 6.47 -1.60
C VAL A 83 9.80 6.77 -0.10
N ILE A 84 10.16 5.79 0.74
CA ILE A 84 10.27 5.96 2.20
C ILE A 84 11.32 7.01 2.56
N MET A 85 12.49 6.98 1.92
CA MET A 85 13.53 8.01 2.09
C MET A 85 13.01 9.40 1.70
N GLY A 86 12.31 9.49 0.57
CA GLY A 86 11.68 10.72 0.11
C GLY A 86 10.64 11.26 1.08
N ALA A 87 9.81 10.40 1.64
CA ALA A 87 8.77 10.77 2.60
C ALA A 87 9.36 11.43 3.86
N ASN A 88 10.50 10.93 4.35
CA ASN A 88 11.20 11.53 5.49
C ASN A 88 11.72 12.95 5.20
N ILE A 89 12.16 13.22 3.96
CA ILE A 89 12.46 14.60 3.54
C ILE A 89 11.18 15.42 3.47
N GLY A 90 10.12 14.89 2.86
CA GLY A 90 8.86 15.62 2.66
C GLY A 90 8.24 16.14 3.96
N THR A 91 8.26 15.35 5.03
CA THR A 91 7.70 15.76 6.34
C THR A 91 8.42 16.96 6.96
N THR A 92 9.66 17.24 6.57
CA THR A 92 10.38 18.42 7.06
C THR A 92 9.70 19.73 6.66
N VAL A 93 8.98 19.75 5.53
CA VAL A 93 8.25 20.93 5.06
C VAL A 93 7.23 21.39 6.10
N THR A 94 6.54 20.48 6.78
CA THR A 94 5.60 20.82 7.85
C THR A 94 6.31 21.52 9.01
N SER A 95 7.52 21.08 9.40
CA SER A 95 8.30 21.76 10.45
C SER A 95 8.76 23.17 10.06
N PHE A 96 9.05 23.41 8.78
CA PHE A 96 9.32 24.75 8.27
C PHE A 96 8.07 25.62 8.27
N ILE A 97 6.91 25.06 7.89
CA ILE A 97 5.62 25.76 7.97
C ILE A 97 5.35 26.19 9.41
N ILE A 98 5.45 25.27 10.37
CA ILE A 98 5.23 25.55 11.80
C ILE A 98 6.23 26.59 12.34
N GLY A 99 7.47 26.55 11.87
CA GLY A 99 8.52 27.47 12.30
C GLY A 99 8.30 28.94 11.90
N ILE A 100 7.33 29.24 11.02
CA ILE A 100 6.94 30.60 10.68
C ILE A 100 6.09 31.16 11.83
N ASP A 101 6.49 32.30 12.39
CA ASP A 101 5.72 32.96 13.46
C ASP A 101 4.44 33.61 12.89
N VAL A 102 3.37 32.82 12.80
CA VAL A 102 2.04 33.24 12.27
C VAL A 102 0.95 33.13 13.33
N GLY A 103 1.31 32.88 14.60
CA GLY A 103 0.36 32.65 15.69
C GLY A 103 -0.72 33.74 15.79
N GLU A 104 -0.31 35.00 15.79
CA GLU A 104 -1.23 36.16 15.89
C GLU A 104 -2.22 36.27 14.72
N TYR A 105 -1.88 35.72 13.55
CA TYR A 105 -2.72 35.76 12.36
C TYR A 105 -3.58 34.49 12.19
N ALA A 106 -3.48 33.52 13.10
CA ALA A 106 -4.23 32.27 13.04
C ALA A 106 -5.75 32.51 12.93
N LEU A 107 -6.32 33.38 13.79
CA LEU A 107 -7.75 33.68 13.79
C LEU A 107 -8.23 34.39 12.50
N PRO A 108 -7.57 35.45 12.01
CA PRO A 108 -7.88 36.01 10.68
C PRO A 108 -7.81 34.99 9.55
N ILE A 109 -6.79 34.12 9.54
CA ILE A 109 -6.64 33.09 8.51
C ILE A 109 -7.79 32.07 8.58
N ILE A 110 -8.16 31.63 9.78
CA ILE A 110 -9.34 30.77 10.01
C ILE A 110 -10.60 31.44 9.47
N ALA A 111 -10.78 32.75 9.72
CA ALA A 111 -11.95 33.47 9.25
C ALA A 111 -12.02 33.51 7.73
N VAL A 112 -10.90 33.79 7.04
CA VAL A 112 -10.84 33.76 5.57
C VAL A 112 -11.12 32.37 5.02
N GLY A 113 -10.48 31.33 5.58
CA GLY A 113 -10.73 29.94 5.20
C GLY A 113 -12.20 29.54 5.39
N SER A 114 -12.80 29.91 6.52
CA SER A 114 -14.22 29.70 6.80
C SER A 114 -15.11 30.39 5.77
N ILE A 115 -14.82 31.64 5.41
CA ILE A 115 -15.59 32.38 4.41
C ILE A 115 -15.54 31.66 3.06
N LEU A 116 -14.35 31.22 2.64
CA LEU A 116 -14.16 30.47 1.40
C LEU A 116 -14.96 29.17 1.38
N ILE A 117 -14.99 28.43 2.49
CA ILE A 117 -15.70 27.14 2.59
C ILE A 117 -17.22 27.34 2.59
N PHE A 118 -17.74 28.26 3.39
CA PHE A 118 -19.18 28.37 3.65
C PHE A 118 -19.92 29.24 2.63
N PHE A 119 -19.27 30.25 2.03
CA PHE A 119 -19.94 31.20 1.13
C PHE A 119 -19.72 30.92 -0.36
N PHE A 120 -18.72 30.11 -0.74
CA PHE A 120 -18.46 29.77 -2.13
C PHE A 120 -18.77 28.30 -2.43
N LYS A 121 -19.65 28.06 -3.41
CA LYS A 121 -20.06 26.71 -3.83
C LYS A 121 -19.10 26.04 -4.83
N ASN A 122 -18.16 26.80 -5.37
CA ASN A 122 -17.22 26.27 -6.36
C ASN A 122 -16.16 25.40 -5.65
N PRO A 123 -15.92 24.16 -6.10
CA PRO A 123 -15.02 23.22 -5.43
C PRO A 123 -13.60 23.75 -5.28
N LYS A 124 -13.08 24.51 -6.26
CA LYS A 124 -11.72 25.08 -6.19
C LYS A 124 -11.57 26.08 -5.03
N PHE A 125 -12.56 26.93 -4.83
CA PHE A 125 -12.57 27.88 -3.72
C PHE A 125 -12.75 27.15 -2.38
N ASN A 126 -13.54 26.08 -2.36
CA ASN A 126 -13.69 25.25 -1.18
C ASN A 126 -12.36 24.58 -0.79
N TYR A 127 -11.63 23.97 -1.73
CA TYR A 127 -10.31 23.37 -1.48
C TYR A 127 -9.29 24.40 -0.99
N PHE A 128 -9.24 25.58 -1.60
CA PHE A 128 -8.39 26.66 -1.12
C PHE A 128 -8.80 27.15 0.29
N GLY A 129 -10.11 27.15 0.57
CA GLY A 129 -10.66 27.41 1.89
C GLY A 129 -10.24 26.36 2.92
N GLN A 130 -10.23 25.07 2.58
CA GLN A 130 -9.75 23.98 3.44
C GLN A 130 -8.27 24.15 3.79
N ILE A 131 -7.44 24.44 2.79
CA ILE A 131 -6.00 24.72 2.98
C ILE A 131 -5.81 25.90 3.93
N THR A 132 -6.51 27.01 3.67
CA THR A 132 -6.39 28.25 4.45
C THR A 132 -6.89 28.04 5.89
N PHE A 133 -8.06 27.41 6.06
CA PHE A 133 -8.62 27.11 7.37
C PHE A 133 -7.71 26.17 8.16
N GLY A 134 -7.26 25.08 7.53
CA GLY A 134 -6.38 24.09 8.16
C GLY A 134 -5.06 24.70 8.60
N PHE A 135 -4.48 25.59 7.78
CA PHE A 135 -3.28 26.35 8.14
C PHE A 135 -3.50 27.21 9.38
N GLY A 136 -4.58 28.01 9.45
CA GLY A 136 -4.87 28.81 10.63
C GLY A 136 -5.20 27.98 11.87
N ALA A 137 -5.96 26.88 11.71
CA ALA A 137 -6.28 25.96 12.80
C ALA A 137 -5.03 25.28 13.37
N LEU A 138 -4.06 24.93 12.52
CA LEU A 138 -2.77 24.38 12.94
C LEU A 138 -2.07 25.33 13.94
N PHE A 139 -1.94 26.62 13.60
CA PHE A 139 -1.29 27.59 14.51
C PHE A 139 -2.09 27.83 15.79
N LEU A 140 -3.42 27.93 15.70
CA LEU A 140 -4.26 28.06 16.89
C LEU A 140 -4.11 26.84 17.82
N GLY A 141 -4.05 25.64 17.25
CA GLY A 141 -3.80 24.41 18.01
C GLY A 141 -2.45 24.42 18.71
N LEU A 142 -1.40 24.91 18.02
CA LEU A 142 -0.05 25.05 18.57
C LEU A 142 0.00 26.03 19.74
N GLU A 143 -0.62 27.21 19.58
CA GLU A 143 -0.69 28.23 20.64
C GLU A 143 -1.42 27.68 21.88
N LEU A 144 -2.55 26.99 21.70
CA LEU A 144 -3.29 26.34 22.79
C LEU A 144 -2.48 25.23 23.48
N MET A 145 -1.68 24.46 22.72
CA MET A 145 -0.75 23.48 23.28
C MET A 145 0.33 24.18 24.11
N GLY A 146 0.95 25.23 23.57
CA GLY A 146 1.95 26.04 24.25
C GLY A 146 1.45 26.63 25.56
N ASP A 147 0.27 27.25 25.55
CA ASP A 147 -0.41 27.77 26.73
C ASP A 147 -0.74 26.68 27.74
N GLY A 148 -1.18 25.52 27.26
CA GLY A 148 -1.41 24.34 28.07
C GLY A 148 -0.16 23.89 28.80
N MET A 149 1.02 23.98 28.18
CA MET A 149 2.31 23.52 28.71
C MET A 149 3.03 24.53 29.62
N LYS A 150 2.72 25.83 29.55
CA LYS A 150 3.37 26.88 30.38
C LYS A 150 3.57 26.50 31.86
N PRO A 151 2.60 25.91 32.58
CA PRO A 151 2.81 25.60 34.00
C PRO A 151 3.76 24.42 34.24
N LEU A 152 4.03 23.56 33.25
CA LEU A 152 5.05 22.50 33.35
C LEU A 152 6.45 23.08 33.62
N ARG A 153 6.71 24.30 33.14
CA ARG A 153 7.98 25.01 33.37
C ARG A 153 8.30 25.18 34.85
N SER A 154 7.27 25.24 35.71
CA SER A 154 7.41 25.40 37.15
C SER A 154 7.52 24.07 37.92
N LEU A 155 7.32 22.93 37.27
CA LEU A 155 7.41 21.62 37.90
C LEU A 155 8.86 21.14 37.95
N GLN A 156 9.36 20.89 39.17
CA GLN A 156 10.73 20.41 39.39
C GLN A 156 11.03 19.13 38.58
N ALA A 157 10.10 18.17 38.56
CA ALA A 157 10.27 16.94 37.80
C ALA A 157 10.48 17.16 36.29
N PHE A 158 9.84 18.18 35.71
CA PHE A 158 10.02 18.53 34.30
C PHE A 158 11.37 19.22 34.06
N GLN A 159 11.80 20.08 34.98
CA GLN A 159 13.12 20.71 34.92
C GLN A 159 14.24 19.65 35.04
N ASP A 160 14.14 18.76 36.02
CA ASP A 160 15.09 17.67 36.25
C ASP A 160 15.17 16.73 35.03
N LEU A 161 14.02 16.40 34.43
CA LEU A 161 13.96 15.62 33.20
C LEU A 161 14.66 16.32 32.05
N THR A 162 14.41 17.62 31.88
CA THR A 162 15.03 18.43 30.82
C THR A 162 16.54 18.49 30.97
N VAL A 163 17.05 18.76 32.17
CA VAL A 163 18.49 18.74 32.47
C VAL A 163 19.08 17.34 32.23
N SER A 164 18.39 16.29 32.68
CA SER A 164 18.83 14.90 32.45
C SER A 164 18.92 14.56 30.96
N MET A 165 18.03 15.09 30.13
CA MET A 165 18.09 14.92 28.67
C MET A 165 19.26 15.71 28.05
N SER A 166 19.58 16.89 28.58
CA SER A 166 20.74 17.68 28.14
C SER A 166 22.07 16.97 28.47
N ASP A 167 22.14 16.29 29.62
CA ASP A 167 23.33 15.54 30.07
C ASP A 167 23.42 14.15 29.44
N ASN A 168 22.28 13.50 29.18
CA ASN A 168 22.18 12.18 28.57
C ASN A 168 21.34 12.22 27.27
N PRO A 169 21.98 12.41 26.10
CA PRO A 169 21.28 12.45 24.81
C PRO A 169 20.44 11.21 24.50
N ILE A 170 20.82 10.03 24.98
CA ILE A 170 20.07 8.79 24.76
C ILE A 170 18.69 8.88 25.43
N LEU A 171 18.61 9.51 26.61
CA LEU A 171 17.33 9.75 27.28
C LEU A 171 16.42 10.63 26.41
N GLY A 172 16.95 11.68 25.80
CA GLY A 172 16.20 12.52 24.87
C GLY A 172 15.64 11.74 23.68
N VAL A 173 16.47 10.88 23.06
CA VAL A 173 16.03 10.00 21.95
C VAL A 173 14.90 9.07 22.38
N VAL A 174 15.00 8.45 23.56
CA VAL A 174 13.96 7.56 24.09
C VAL A 174 12.66 8.32 24.32
N ILE A 175 12.72 9.51 24.93
CA ILE A 175 11.55 10.34 25.19
C ILE A 175 10.87 10.76 23.88
N GLY A 176 11.61 11.26 22.89
CA GLY A 176 11.04 11.62 21.58
C GLY A 176 10.43 10.42 20.87
N THR A 177 11.11 9.27 20.91
CA THR A 177 10.60 8.01 20.32
C THR A 177 9.26 7.63 20.95
N LEU A 178 9.19 7.55 22.28
CA LEU A 178 7.97 7.17 23.01
C LEU A 178 6.84 8.17 22.77
N PHE A 179 7.15 9.46 22.82
CA PHE A 179 6.16 10.50 22.62
C PHE A 179 5.56 10.45 21.21
N THR A 180 6.41 10.29 20.19
CA THR A 180 5.95 10.13 18.81
C THR A 180 5.20 8.82 18.59
N VAL A 181 5.56 7.73 19.26
CA VAL A 181 4.79 6.47 19.21
C VAL A 181 3.38 6.66 19.80
N ILE A 182 3.24 7.43 20.87
CA ILE A 182 1.93 7.69 21.51
C ILE A 182 1.09 8.61 20.63
N VAL A 183 1.67 9.71 20.15
CA VAL A 183 0.97 10.73 19.35
C VAL A 183 0.71 10.24 17.91
N GLN A 184 1.51 9.29 17.41
CA GLN A 184 1.44 8.72 16.05
C GLN A 184 1.63 9.77 14.93
N SER A 185 2.17 10.95 15.26
CA SER A 185 2.39 12.05 14.31
C SER A 185 3.67 12.79 14.65
N SER A 186 4.67 12.69 13.78
CA SER A 186 5.95 13.37 13.98
C SER A 186 5.89 14.87 13.74
N SER A 187 5.04 15.33 12.82
CA SER A 187 4.79 16.77 12.66
C SER A 187 4.21 17.39 13.94
N ALA A 188 3.36 16.63 14.67
CA ALA A 188 2.82 17.09 15.94
C ALA A 188 3.87 17.09 17.06
N THR A 189 4.68 16.05 17.17
CA THR A 189 5.73 16.01 18.20
C THR A 189 6.82 17.02 17.96
N ILE A 190 7.25 17.23 16.71
CA ILE A 190 8.18 18.29 16.33
C ILE A 190 7.57 19.68 16.58
N GLY A 191 6.29 19.90 16.31
CA GLY A 191 5.60 21.15 16.64
C GLY A 191 5.61 21.43 18.15
N ILE A 192 5.32 20.41 18.97
CA ILE A 192 5.42 20.52 20.43
C ILE A 192 6.85 20.82 20.88
N LEU A 193 7.85 20.18 20.26
CA LEU A 193 9.25 20.43 20.54
C LEU A 193 9.67 21.87 20.18
N GLN A 194 9.21 22.38 19.03
CA GLN A 194 9.40 23.76 18.59
C GLN A 194 8.80 24.76 19.60
N GLU A 195 7.61 24.46 20.11
CA GLU A 195 6.93 25.29 21.10
C GLU A 195 7.67 25.30 22.44
N LEU A 196 8.05 24.13 22.95
CA LEU A 196 8.84 24.01 24.18
C LEU A 196 10.17 24.75 24.07
N TYR A 197 10.83 24.67 22.91
CA TYR A 197 12.10 25.36 22.67
C TYR A 197 11.90 26.88 22.60
N SER A 198 10.87 27.35 21.90
CA SER A 198 10.53 28.77 21.78
C SER A 198 10.18 29.42 23.12
N GLN A 199 9.54 28.66 24.02
CA GLN A 199 9.25 29.12 25.38
C GLN A 199 10.44 29.00 26.35
N ASN A 200 11.62 28.60 25.88
CA ASN A 200 12.82 28.33 26.70
C ASN A 200 12.56 27.28 27.80
N MET A 201 11.69 26.31 27.53
CA MET A 201 11.39 25.19 28.45
C MET A 201 12.36 24.02 28.24
N ILE A 202 12.90 23.87 27.04
CA ILE A 202 13.95 22.90 26.68
C ILE A 202 15.09 23.65 25.99
N ASP A 203 16.34 23.22 26.21
CA ASP A 203 17.49 23.78 25.52
C ASP A 203 17.80 23.00 24.23
N LEU A 204 18.66 23.55 23.37
CA LEU A 204 19.00 22.90 22.10
C LEU A 204 19.72 21.56 22.33
N LYS A 205 20.44 21.41 23.46
CA LYS A 205 21.16 20.17 23.80
C LYS A 205 20.21 19.01 24.08
N ALA A 206 19.06 19.25 24.72
CA ALA A 206 18.01 18.28 24.93
C ALA A 206 17.07 18.16 23.72
N ALA A 207 16.81 19.26 23.00
CA ALA A 207 15.87 19.25 21.87
C ALA A 207 16.37 18.42 20.68
N LEU A 208 17.66 18.51 20.32
CA LEU A 208 18.19 17.75 19.18
C LEU A 208 18.08 16.22 19.35
N PRO A 209 18.44 15.62 20.50
CA PRO A 209 18.21 14.20 20.72
C PRO A 209 16.73 13.81 20.72
N VAL A 210 15.83 14.64 21.26
CA VAL A 210 14.37 14.40 21.19
C VAL A 210 13.91 14.35 19.73
N LEU A 211 14.33 15.31 18.90
CA LEU A 211 14.04 15.34 17.47
C LEU A 211 14.52 14.06 16.75
N PHE A 212 15.70 13.54 17.07
CA PHE A 212 16.16 12.28 16.50
C PHE A 212 15.28 11.10 16.93
N GLY A 213 14.85 11.10 18.20
CA GLY A 213 13.85 10.17 18.72
C GLY A 213 12.52 10.22 17.97
N ASP A 214 12.03 11.41 17.65
CA ASP A 214 10.77 11.59 16.92
C ASP A 214 10.80 10.92 15.54
N ASN A 215 11.96 10.96 14.86
CA ASN A 215 12.17 10.28 13.59
C ASN A 215 12.13 8.74 13.74
N ILE A 216 12.66 8.19 14.83
CA ILE A 216 12.50 6.76 15.15
C ILE A 216 11.04 6.43 15.45
N GLY A 217 10.38 7.23 16.30
CA GLY A 217 9.01 6.96 16.74
C GLY A 217 8.01 6.91 15.59
N THR A 218 8.18 7.73 14.55
CA THR A 218 7.34 7.76 13.34
C THR A 218 7.20 6.39 12.67
N THR A 219 8.24 5.55 12.77
CA THR A 219 8.32 4.26 12.07
C THR A 219 7.29 3.24 12.56
N ILE A 220 6.69 3.43 13.74
CA ILE A 220 5.68 2.52 14.29
C ILE A 220 4.47 2.34 13.36
N THR A 221 4.09 3.40 12.65
CA THR A 221 2.95 3.39 11.72
C THR A 221 3.16 2.39 10.59
N ALA A 222 4.38 2.34 10.04
CA ALA A 222 4.77 1.40 9.00
C ALA A 222 4.81 -0.04 9.53
N ILE A 223 5.28 -0.23 10.77
CA ILE A 223 5.29 -1.55 11.42
C ILE A 223 3.86 -2.06 11.57
N LEU A 224 2.95 -1.23 12.10
CA LEU A 224 1.54 -1.59 12.29
C LEU A 224 0.87 -1.92 10.96
N ALA A 225 1.12 -1.14 9.90
CA ALA A 225 0.58 -1.39 8.57
C ALA A 225 1.13 -2.66 7.90
N ALA A 226 2.29 -3.15 8.32
CA ALA A 226 2.88 -4.37 7.76
C ALA A 226 2.46 -5.66 8.50
N ILE A 227 1.68 -5.58 9.57
CA ILE A 227 1.18 -6.76 10.28
C ILE A 227 0.21 -7.52 9.37
N GLY A 228 0.45 -8.83 9.18
CA GLY A 228 -0.39 -9.68 8.32
C GLY A 228 -0.12 -9.53 6.81
N THR A 229 0.89 -8.76 6.41
CA THR A 229 1.22 -8.50 4.99
C THR A 229 2.32 -9.43 4.45
N THR A 230 2.57 -9.37 3.13
CA THR A 230 3.64 -10.08 2.43
C THR A 230 5.03 -9.83 3.02
N VAL A 231 5.99 -10.70 2.69
CA VAL A 231 7.37 -10.58 3.18
C VAL A 231 8.03 -9.30 2.65
N ALA A 232 7.75 -8.91 1.41
CA ALA A 232 8.20 -7.66 0.79
C ALA A 232 7.68 -6.43 1.55
N ALA A 233 6.40 -6.40 1.90
CA ALA A 233 5.80 -5.29 2.66
C ALA A 233 6.41 -5.15 4.06
N ARG A 234 6.63 -6.29 4.75
CA ARG A 234 7.35 -6.31 6.04
C ARG A 234 8.80 -5.85 5.91
N ARG A 235 9.50 -6.20 4.82
CA ARG A 235 10.86 -5.73 4.52
C ARG A 235 10.89 -4.22 4.27
N ALA A 236 9.89 -3.68 3.57
CA ALA A 236 9.77 -2.23 3.35
C ALA A 236 9.58 -1.49 4.67
N ALA A 237 8.65 -1.95 5.52
CA ALA A 237 8.44 -1.39 6.86
C ALA A 237 9.71 -1.48 7.74
N LEU A 238 10.39 -2.62 7.76
CA LEU A 238 11.66 -2.77 8.49
C LEU A 238 12.75 -1.83 7.96
N THR A 239 12.77 -1.58 6.65
CA THR A 239 13.74 -0.63 6.08
C THR A 239 13.50 0.78 6.62
N HIS A 240 12.25 1.19 6.81
CA HIS A 240 11.93 2.48 7.43
C HIS A 240 12.49 2.61 8.85
N VAL A 241 12.38 1.54 9.64
CA VAL A 241 12.94 1.46 11.00
C VAL A 241 14.46 1.57 10.98
N ILE A 242 15.12 0.74 10.18
CA ILE A 242 16.58 0.68 10.11
C ILE A 242 17.14 2.02 9.60
N PHE A 243 16.52 2.62 8.59
CA PHE A 243 16.93 3.91 8.04
C PHE A 243 16.95 5.03 9.10
N ASN A 244 15.87 5.17 9.88
CA ASN A 244 15.79 6.19 10.93
C ASN A 244 16.69 5.89 12.12
N LEU A 245 16.84 4.61 12.48
CA LEU A 245 17.74 4.18 13.55
C LEU A 245 19.20 4.47 13.20
N LEU A 246 19.65 4.09 12.00
CA LEU A 246 21.01 4.38 11.52
C LEU A 246 21.28 5.88 11.43
N GLY A 247 20.32 6.65 10.92
CA GLY A 247 20.43 8.11 10.87
C GLY A 247 20.59 8.72 12.25
N THR A 248 19.78 8.28 13.21
CA THR A 248 19.87 8.73 14.60
C THR A 248 21.22 8.38 15.22
N VAL A 249 21.72 7.15 15.02
CA VAL A 249 23.04 6.75 15.54
C VAL A 249 24.16 7.60 14.94
N ILE A 250 24.13 7.87 13.63
CA ILE A 250 25.11 8.72 12.95
C ILE A 250 25.09 10.13 13.58
N PHE A 251 23.92 10.73 13.72
CA PHE A 251 23.79 12.09 14.26
C PHE A 251 24.05 12.21 15.76
N LEU A 252 23.85 11.14 16.54
CA LEU A 252 24.29 11.08 17.93
C LEU A 252 25.83 11.12 18.03
N ILE A 253 26.53 10.40 17.15
CA ILE A 253 28.00 10.41 17.10
C ILE A 253 28.51 11.83 16.77
N VAL A 254 27.83 12.53 15.86
CA VAL A 254 28.20 13.90 15.47
C VAL A 254 27.37 14.99 16.17
N LEU A 255 26.75 14.70 17.32
CA LEU A 255 25.80 15.61 17.97
C LEU A 255 26.42 16.97 18.31
N VAL A 256 27.64 16.98 18.85
CA VAL A 256 28.34 18.21 19.23
C VAL A 256 28.63 19.11 18.03
N PRO A 257 29.29 18.64 16.95
CA PRO A 257 29.49 19.49 15.77
C PRO A 257 28.17 19.84 15.07
N PHE A 258 27.17 18.96 15.07
CA PHE A 258 25.85 19.25 14.51
C PHE A 258 25.14 20.38 15.27
N ARG A 259 25.17 20.37 16.61
CA ARG A 259 24.65 21.46 17.43
C ARG A 259 25.31 22.79 17.08
N HIS A 260 26.64 22.83 17.02
CA HIS A 260 27.36 24.06 16.67
C HIS A 260 27.07 24.55 15.26
N TYR A 261 26.81 23.63 14.32
CA TYR A 261 26.35 23.98 12.99
C TYR A 261 24.96 24.66 13.03
N ILE A 262 24.01 24.13 13.80
CA ILE A 262 22.68 24.75 13.96
C ILE A 262 22.77 26.10 14.66
N GLU A 263 23.57 26.23 15.71
CA GLU A 263 23.84 27.51 16.39
C GLU A 263 24.47 28.54 15.43
N PHE A 264 25.42 28.10 14.60
CA PHE A 264 26.04 28.94 13.58
C PHE A 264 25.02 29.42 12.53
N LEU A 265 24.20 28.50 12.00
CA LEU A 265 23.14 28.86 11.05
C LEU A 265 22.14 29.83 11.67
N SER A 266 21.74 29.56 12.91
CA SER A 266 20.84 30.44 13.66
C SER A 266 21.38 31.86 13.75
N GLY A 267 22.63 32.02 14.18
CA GLY A 267 23.26 33.34 14.28
C GLY A 267 23.53 34.02 12.94
N LYS A 268 23.68 33.27 11.85
CA LYS A 268 23.91 33.83 10.50
C LYS A 268 22.64 34.26 9.79
N LEU A 269 21.56 33.51 9.98
CA LEU A 269 20.27 33.75 9.34
C LEU A 269 19.27 34.47 10.25
N ASN A 270 19.66 34.76 11.50
CA ASN A 270 18.79 35.30 12.56
C ASN A 270 17.51 34.46 12.72
N LEU A 271 17.69 33.15 12.92
CA LEU A 271 16.55 32.22 13.01
C LEU A 271 15.85 32.32 14.35
N GLU A 272 14.54 32.51 14.31
CA GLU A 272 13.66 32.32 15.47
C GLU A 272 13.80 30.89 16.03
N PRO A 273 13.59 30.68 17.34
CA PRO A 273 13.82 29.38 17.99
C PRO A 273 13.12 28.21 17.30
N ALA A 274 11.83 28.33 16.98
CA ALA A 274 11.08 27.29 16.25
C ALA A 274 11.72 26.95 14.89
N MET A 275 12.22 27.97 14.18
CA MET A 275 12.89 27.80 12.90
C MET A 275 14.25 27.10 13.05
N GLN A 276 14.96 27.26 14.16
CA GLN A 276 16.20 26.51 14.42
C GLN A 276 15.96 25.00 14.47
N ILE A 277 14.87 24.57 15.12
CA ILE A 277 14.46 23.16 15.16
C ILE A 277 14.04 22.69 13.76
N ALA A 278 13.36 23.52 12.97
CA ALA A 278 13.02 23.21 11.58
C ALA A 278 14.27 23.00 10.70
N PHE A 279 15.27 23.87 10.81
CA PHE A 279 16.55 23.71 10.11
C PHE A 279 17.31 22.48 10.58
N ALA A 280 17.28 22.16 11.87
CA ALA A 280 17.85 20.94 12.41
C ALA A 280 17.15 19.70 11.83
N HIS A 281 15.82 19.70 11.80
CA HIS A 281 15.02 18.61 11.26
C HIS A 281 15.24 18.39 9.77
N GLY A 282 15.22 19.48 8.99
CA GLY A 282 15.52 19.49 7.56
C GLY A 282 16.93 18.97 7.27
N THR A 283 17.94 19.52 7.95
CA THR A 283 19.33 19.10 7.76
C THR A 283 19.52 17.63 8.11
N PHE A 284 18.94 17.17 9.22
CA PHE A 284 18.99 15.78 9.64
C PHE A 284 18.45 14.85 8.56
N ASN A 285 17.20 15.05 8.12
CA ASN A 285 16.56 14.14 7.16
C ASN A 285 17.18 14.19 5.76
N ILE A 286 17.50 15.39 5.25
CA ILE A 286 18.14 15.54 3.93
C ILE A 286 19.52 14.88 3.93
N THR A 287 20.34 15.16 4.94
CA THR A 287 21.68 14.58 5.05
C THR A 287 21.61 13.06 5.25
N ASN A 288 20.66 12.59 6.06
CA ASN A 288 20.47 11.16 6.30
C ASN A 288 20.13 10.40 5.00
N VAL A 289 19.25 10.96 4.15
CA VAL A 289 18.99 10.40 2.82
C VAL A 289 20.22 10.48 1.95
N LEU A 290 20.92 11.62 1.87
CA LEU A 290 22.12 11.76 1.03
C LEU A 290 23.22 10.76 1.38
N ILE A 291 23.37 10.41 2.66
CA ILE A 291 24.32 9.40 3.12
C ILE A 291 23.81 8.00 2.75
N GLN A 292 22.59 7.63 3.15
CA GLN A 292 22.12 6.24 3.05
C GLN A 292 21.62 5.84 1.66
N PHE A 293 21.33 6.81 0.77
CA PHE A 293 20.83 6.57 -0.59
C PHE A 293 21.76 5.64 -1.40
N TRP A 294 23.08 5.83 -1.27
CA TRP A 294 24.08 5.00 -1.95
C TRP A 294 24.11 3.55 -1.47
N PHE A 295 23.47 3.28 -0.32
CA PHE A 295 23.42 1.98 0.33
C PHE A 295 22.03 1.33 0.26
N ILE A 296 21.12 1.80 -0.59
CA ILE A 296 19.78 1.19 -0.77
C ILE A 296 19.88 -0.31 -1.07
N GLY A 297 20.83 -0.72 -1.92
CA GLY A 297 21.08 -2.14 -2.20
C GLY A 297 21.49 -2.93 -0.96
N LEU A 298 22.34 -2.35 -0.11
CA LEU A 298 22.78 -2.96 1.14
C LEU A 298 21.64 -3.03 2.17
N LEU A 299 20.84 -1.97 2.30
CA LEU A 299 19.64 -1.96 3.14
C LEU A 299 18.67 -3.07 2.72
N ALA A 300 18.44 -3.23 1.42
CA ALA A 300 17.61 -4.32 0.88
C ALA A 300 18.16 -5.70 1.26
N ILE A 301 19.49 -5.91 1.18
CA ILE A 301 20.12 -7.17 1.60
C ILE A 301 19.94 -7.41 3.11
N ILE A 302 20.12 -6.38 3.94
CA ILE A 302 19.98 -6.47 5.40
C ILE A 302 18.56 -6.90 5.77
N VAL A 303 17.53 -6.23 5.24
CA VAL A 303 16.13 -6.56 5.58
C VAL A 303 15.71 -7.91 5.03
N THR A 304 16.22 -8.32 3.86
CA THR A 304 15.99 -9.66 3.31
C THR A 304 16.62 -10.75 4.17
N LYS A 305 17.76 -10.48 4.80
CA LYS A 305 18.42 -11.41 5.73
C LYS A 305 17.71 -11.48 7.09
N LEU A 306 17.20 -10.35 7.59
CA LEU A 306 16.48 -10.27 8.87
C LEU A 306 15.07 -10.86 8.77
N ILE A 307 14.36 -10.59 7.68
CA ILE A 307 13.04 -11.16 7.39
C ILE A 307 13.20 -12.18 6.26
N LYS A 308 13.43 -13.43 6.68
CA LYS A 308 13.50 -14.59 5.77
C LYS A 308 12.12 -14.92 5.21
N GLY A 309 12.11 -15.36 3.96
CA GLY A 309 10.92 -15.73 3.22
C GLY A 309 11.12 -15.45 1.73
N GLU A 310 10.57 -16.31 0.89
CA GLU A 310 10.47 -16.03 -0.53
C GLU A 310 9.15 -15.30 -0.75
N ASP A 311 9.23 -14.12 -1.35
CA ASP A 311 8.03 -13.49 -1.89
C ASP A 311 7.65 -14.30 -3.12
N VAL A 312 6.44 -14.84 -3.15
CA VAL A 312 5.80 -15.21 -4.42
C VAL A 312 5.47 -13.87 -5.09
N LEU A 313 6.49 -13.23 -5.69
CA LEU A 313 6.27 -12.05 -6.52
C LEU A 313 5.57 -12.54 -7.78
N ILE A 314 4.25 -12.49 -7.76
CA ILE A 314 3.45 -12.66 -8.97
C ILE A 314 3.82 -11.47 -9.86
N GLU A 315 4.48 -11.74 -10.98
CA GLU A 315 4.95 -10.68 -11.86
C GLU A 315 3.80 -10.17 -12.73
N TYR A 316 3.39 -8.92 -12.50
CA TYR A 316 2.24 -8.29 -13.17
C TYR A 316 2.50 -7.85 -14.62
N LYS A 317 3.75 -7.73 -15.05
CA LYS A 317 4.11 -7.19 -16.38
C LYS A 317 4.32 -8.30 -17.40
N ALA A 318 3.84 -8.12 -18.64
CA ALA A 318 4.14 -9.06 -19.70
C ALA A 318 5.66 -9.17 -19.90
N LYS A 319 6.13 -10.40 -20.12
CA LYS A 319 7.55 -10.70 -20.32
C LYS A 319 7.91 -10.81 -21.79
N HIS A 320 6.98 -11.35 -22.57
CA HIS A 320 7.27 -11.78 -23.94
C HIS A 320 6.76 -10.80 -25.00
N LEU A 321 5.86 -9.87 -24.65
CA LEU A 321 5.23 -8.98 -25.61
C LEU A 321 6.17 -7.85 -26.05
N ASP A 322 6.86 -8.04 -27.18
CA ASP A 322 7.75 -7.05 -27.78
C ASP A 322 7.05 -6.31 -28.93
N GLU A 323 6.91 -4.99 -28.81
CA GLU A 323 6.26 -4.16 -29.83
C GLU A 323 7.05 -4.12 -31.15
N ILE A 324 8.38 -4.30 -31.12
CA ILE A 324 9.22 -4.32 -32.34
C ILE A 324 8.90 -5.55 -33.21
N VAL A 325 8.49 -6.65 -32.57
CA VAL A 325 8.16 -7.90 -33.26
C VAL A 325 6.86 -7.78 -34.04
N LEU A 326 5.94 -6.92 -33.63
CA LEU A 326 4.67 -6.66 -34.33
C LEU A 326 4.90 -6.20 -35.78
N GLU A 327 5.88 -5.33 -35.99
CA GLU A 327 6.17 -4.74 -37.30
C GLU A 327 7.01 -5.67 -38.19
N THR A 328 7.73 -6.63 -37.60
CA THR A 328 8.76 -7.40 -38.29
C THR A 328 8.35 -8.84 -38.60
N SER A 329 7.52 -9.49 -37.77
CA SER A 329 7.13 -10.88 -37.99
C SER A 329 5.83 -11.27 -37.26
N PRO A 330 4.66 -11.26 -37.94
CA PRO A 330 3.37 -11.64 -37.36
C PRO A 330 3.36 -13.03 -36.70
N SER A 331 3.92 -14.05 -37.35
CA SER A 331 4.08 -15.40 -36.77
C SER A 331 4.90 -15.46 -35.47
N LEU A 332 5.82 -14.51 -35.26
CA LEU A 332 6.61 -14.44 -34.03
C LEU A 332 5.81 -13.72 -32.93
N ALA A 333 5.07 -12.66 -33.31
CA ALA A 333 4.16 -11.96 -32.41
C ALA A 333 3.07 -12.90 -31.86
N ILE A 334 2.43 -13.72 -32.71
CA ILE A 334 1.43 -14.72 -32.27
C ILE A 334 2.03 -15.69 -31.25
N ARG A 335 3.26 -16.15 -31.49
CA ARG A 335 3.96 -17.05 -30.57
C ARG A 335 4.33 -16.39 -29.23
N GLN A 336 4.72 -15.12 -29.24
CA GLN A 336 4.94 -14.35 -28.00
C GLN A 336 3.64 -14.17 -27.22
N ALA A 337 2.54 -13.85 -27.90
CA ALA A 337 1.22 -13.77 -27.28
C ALA A 337 0.80 -15.13 -26.68
N LYS A 338 1.03 -16.25 -27.38
CA LYS A 338 0.77 -17.59 -26.85
C LYS A 338 1.56 -17.86 -25.56
N GLN A 339 2.85 -17.51 -25.52
CA GLN A 339 3.67 -17.68 -24.31
C GLN A 339 3.12 -16.88 -23.12
N GLU A 340 2.64 -15.67 -23.37
CA GLU A 340 2.06 -14.82 -22.34
C GLU A 340 0.68 -15.34 -21.88
N ILE A 341 -0.14 -15.87 -22.79
CA ILE A 341 -1.41 -16.54 -22.46
C ILE A 341 -1.18 -17.79 -21.61
N ILE A 342 -0.18 -18.62 -21.93
CA ILE A 342 0.19 -19.78 -21.09
C ILE A 342 0.61 -19.32 -19.69
N ARG A 343 1.32 -18.19 -19.58
CA ARG A 343 1.69 -17.63 -18.28
C ARG A 343 0.46 -17.16 -17.49
N MET A 344 -0.47 -16.50 -18.15
CA MET A 344 -1.76 -16.08 -17.57
C MET A 344 -2.58 -17.30 -17.10
N ALA A 345 -2.58 -18.38 -17.89
CA ALA A 345 -3.24 -19.65 -17.55
C ALA A 345 -2.64 -20.32 -16.31
N ASN A 346 -1.31 -20.29 -16.16
CA ASN A 346 -0.64 -20.76 -14.95
C ASN A 346 -0.99 -19.90 -13.72
N TYR A 347 -1.22 -18.60 -13.89
CA TYR A 347 -1.68 -17.72 -12.81
C TYR A 347 -3.13 -18.01 -12.41
N SER A 348 -4.04 -18.25 -13.35
CA SER A 348 -5.42 -18.62 -13.01
C SER A 348 -5.48 -19.96 -12.28
N GLN A 349 -4.67 -20.93 -12.69
CA GLN A 349 -4.51 -22.22 -12.01
C GLN A 349 -3.97 -22.06 -10.56
N ALA A 350 -2.92 -21.27 -10.37
CA ALA A 350 -2.33 -21.04 -9.06
C ALA A 350 -3.28 -20.25 -8.14
N GLY A 351 -3.93 -19.21 -8.66
CA GLY A 351 -4.93 -18.44 -7.93
C GLY A 351 -6.11 -19.29 -7.48
N LEU A 352 -6.63 -20.17 -8.35
CA LEU A 352 -7.72 -21.08 -8.01
C LEU A 352 -7.35 -21.98 -6.82
N LYS A 353 -6.12 -22.50 -6.80
CA LYS A 353 -5.61 -23.31 -5.67
C LYS A 353 -5.56 -22.51 -4.36
N GLU A 354 -5.17 -21.24 -4.42
CA GLU A 354 -5.16 -20.34 -3.26
C GLU A 354 -6.58 -19.97 -2.78
N ALA A 355 -7.53 -19.74 -3.68
CA ALA A 355 -8.93 -19.50 -3.31
C ALA A 355 -9.55 -20.70 -2.58
N ILE A 356 -9.15 -21.91 -2.95
CA ILE A 356 -9.57 -23.15 -2.28
C ILE A 356 -8.92 -23.29 -0.91
N ALA A 357 -7.61 -23.03 -0.82
CA ALA A 357 -6.93 -22.99 0.46
C ALA A 357 -7.59 -21.95 1.40
N TYR A 358 -8.05 -20.82 0.87
CA TYR A 358 -8.80 -19.83 1.63
C TYR A 358 -10.16 -20.34 2.11
N LEU A 359 -10.92 -21.03 1.26
CA LEU A 359 -12.19 -21.63 1.65
C LEU A 359 -12.02 -22.60 2.84
N ASN A 360 -10.95 -23.39 2.83
CA ASN A 360 -10.73 -24.47 3.80
C ASN A 360 -10.07 -24.00 5.10
N GLU A 361 -9.00 -23.21 4.98
CA GLU A 361 -8.20 -22.78 6.12
C GLU A 361 -8.70 -21.47 6.74
N LYS A 362 -9.45 -20.67 5.96
CA LYS A 362 -9.87 -19.30 6.32
C LYS A 362 -8.71 -18.36 6.63
N ASP A 363 -7.49 -18.67 6.19
CA ASP A 363 -6.32 -17.81 6.34
C ASP A 363 -6.35 -16.67 5.31
N LYS A 364 -6.41 -15.42 5.79
CA LYS A 364 -6.48 -14.25 4.91
C LYS A 364 -5.30 -14.15 3.94
N LYS A 365 -4.15 -14.75 4.27
CA LYS A 365 -2.99 -14.84 3.38
C LYS A 365 -3.34 -15.50 2.03
N ASN A 366 -4.14 -16.57 2.05
CA ASN A 366 -4.54 -17.30 0.84
C ASN A 366 -5.49 -16.44 -0.02
N SER A 367 -6.42 -15.72 0.62
CA SER A 367 -7.29 -14.72 -0.03
C SER A 367 -6.48 -13.62 -0.70
N ASP A 368 -5.53 -13.02 0.03
CA ASP A 368 -4.73 -11.91 -0.49
C ASP A 368 -3.82 -12.36 -1.66
N LEU A 369 -3.35 -13.61 -1.64
CA LEU A 369 -2.53 -14.16 -2.72
C LEU A 369 -3.36 -14.48 -3.96
N ALA A 370 -4.56 -15.05 -3.79
CA ALA A 370 -5.48 -15.30 -4.89
C ALA A 370 -5.93 -13.99 -5.57
N LEU A 371 -6.23 -12.93 -4.80
CA LEU A 371 -6.54 -11.60 -5.37
C LEU A 371 -5.34 -10.98 -6.10
N GLN A 372 -4.10 -11.23 -5.66
CA GLN A 372 -2.92 -10.80 -6.42
C GLN A 372 -2.77 -11.55 -7.76
N TYR A 373 -3.13 -12.84 -7.82
CA TYR A 373 -3.20 -13.56 -9.09
C TYR A 373 -4.27 -12.97 -10.01
N GLU A 374 -5.46 -12.63 -9.49
CA GLU A 374 -6.51 -11.95 -10.25
C GLU A 374 -5.99 -10.65 -10.88
N GLU A 375 -5.36 -9.80 -10.06
CA GLU A 375 -4.94 -8.48 -10.53
C GLU A 375 -3.81 -8.61 -11.58
N ALA A 376 -2.99 -9.65 -11.48
CA ALA A 376 -2.01 -10.03 -12.50
C ALA A 376 -2.67 -10.56 -13.78
N ILE A 377 -3.67 -11.43 -13.67
CA ILE A 377 -4.46 -11.97 -14.81
C ILE A 377 -5.11 -10.82 -15.57
N ASN A 378 -5.80 -9.91 -14.87
CA ASN A 378 -6.41 -8.71 -15.43
C ASN A 378 -5.42 -7.82 -16.18
N ASN A 379 -4.22 -7.65 -15.63
CA ASN A 379 -3.20 -6.84 -16.26
C ASN A 379 -2.66 -7.51 -17.53
N LEU A 380 -2.40 -8.81 -17.47
CA LEU A 380 -1.97 -9.60 -18.62
C LEU A 380 -3.03 -9.62 -19.72
N ASP A 381 -4.31 -9.82 -19.39
CA ASP A 381 -5.40 -9.77 -20.37
C ASP A 381 -5.40 -8.44 -21.15
N ARG A 382 -5.34 -7.31 -20.45
CA ARG A 382 -5.30 -5.99 -21.10
C ARG A 382 -4.08 -5.84 -22.00
N GLN A 383 -2.91 -6.30 -21.57
CA GLN A 383 -1.67 -6.22 -22.35
C GLN A 383 -1.71 -7.14 -23.57
N ILE A 384 -2.13 -8.39 -23.40
CA ILE A 384 -2.29 -9.40 -24.47
C ILE A 384 -3.33 -8.92 -25.49
N THR A 385 -4.52 -8.50 -25.03
CA THR A 385 -5.58 -7.99 -25.90
C THR A 385 -5.12 -6.77 -26.68
N SER A 386 -4.46 -5.80 -26.03
CA SER A 386 -3.90 -4.63 -26.72
C SER A 386 -2.86 -5.04 -27.77
N TYR A 387 -1.99 -6.00 -27.44
CA TYR A 387 -0.97 -6.52 -28.35
C TYR A 387 -1.59 -7.23 -29.57
N LEU A 388 -2.56 -8.11 -29.35
CA LEU A 388 -3.28 -8.83 -30.41
C LEU A 388 -4.12 -7.88 -31.28
N VAL A 389 -4.72 -6.83 -30.71
CA VAL A 389 -5.43 -5.80 -31.49
C VAL A 389 -4.46 -5.00 -32.37
N LYS A 390 -3.26 -4.69 -31.90
CA LYS A 390 -2.23 -4.06 -32.76
C LYS A 390 -1.77 -5.01 -33.88
N LEU A 391 -1.67 -6.31 -33.58
CA LEU A 391 -1.27 -7.32 -34.56
C LEU A 391 -2.28 -7.47 -35.69
N SER A 392 -3.58 -7.38 -35.42
CA SER A 392 -4.63 -7.52 -36.45
C SER A 392 -4.63 -6.42 -37.50
N ALA A 393 -3.92 -5.31 -37.26
CA ALA A 393 -3.70 -4.26 -38.25
C ALA A 393 -2.71 -4.68 -39.37
N HIS A 394 -1.98 -5.77 -39.19
CA HIS A 394 -1.01 -6.30 -40.15
C HIS A 394 -1.64 -7.43 -41.00
N PRO A 395 -1.17 -7.65 -42.24
CA PRO A 395 -1.65 -8.77 -43.05
C PRO A 395 -1.31 -10.11 -42.40
N LEU A 396 -2.33 -10.89 -42.04
CA LEU A 396 -2.21 -12.25 -41.51
C LEU A 396 -2.57 -13.26 -42.59
N THR A 397 -1.85 -14.39 -42.62
CA THR A 397 -2.30 -15.57 -43.37
C THR A 397 -3.59 -16.15 -42.75
N PRO A 398 -4.37 -16.97 -43.47
CA PRO A 398 -5.56 -17.61 -42.91
C PRO A 398 -5.28 -18.42 -41.64
N GLN A 399 -4.13 -19.10 -41.59
CA GLN A 399 -3.70 -19.85 -40.40
C GLN A 399 -3.40 -18.92 -39.22
N GLU A 400 -2.64 -17.85 -39.44
CA GLU A 400 -2.34 -16.84 -38.42
C GLU A 400 -3.60 -16.12 -37.93
N SER A 401 -4.57 -15.88 -38.81
CA SER A 401 -5.85 -15.26 -38.44
C SER A 401 -6.70 -16.16 -37.55
N ASN A 402 -6.66 -17.48 -37.77
CA ASN A 402 -7.33 -18.45 -36.91
C ASN A 402 -6.64 -18.53 -35.55
N GLU A 403 -5.31 -18.65 -35.54
CA GLU A 403 -4.54 -18.65 -34.28
C GLU A 403 -4.74 -17.35 -33.48
N HIS A 404 -4.80 -16.20 -34.15
CA HIS A 404 -5.06 -14.91 -33.52
C HIS A 404 -6.42 -14.86 -32.81
N SER A 405 -7.49 -15.27 -33.51
CA SER A 405 -8.85 -15.33 -32.93
C SER A 405 -8.90 -16.28 -31.73
N MET A 406 -8.34 -17.48 -31.89
CA MET A 406 -8.26 -18.49 -30.84
C MET A 406 -7.55 -17.97 -29.58
N LEU A 407 -6.45 -17.22 -29.75
CA LEU A 407 -5.72 -16.62 -28.62
C LEU A 407 -6.52 -15.52 -27.91
N LEU A 408 -7.30 -14.71 -28.64
CA LEU A 408 -8.19 -13.70 -28.02
C LEU A 408 -9.26 -14.37 -27.16
N ASP A 409 -9.92 -15.40 -27.70
CA ASP A 409 -10.96 -16.12 -26.97
C ASP A 409 -10.37 -16.84 -25.75
N THR A 410 -9.24 -17.53 -25.91
CA THR A 410 -8.53 -18.20 -24.80
C THR A 410 -8.12 -17.23 -23.69
N SER A 411 -7.64 -16.02 -24.04
CA SER A 411 -7.29 -14.98 -23.04
C SER A 411 -8.50 -14.62 -22.19
N ARG A 412 -9.65 -14.43 -22.84
CA ARG A 412 -10.91 -14.10 -22.17
C ARG A 412 -11.40 -15.23 -21.26
N ASP A 413 -11.32 -16.49 -21.69
CA ASP A 413 -11.71 -17.62 -20.83
C ASP A 413 -10.82 -17.73 -19.59
N ILE A 414 -9.52 -17.46 -19.71
CA ILE A 414 -8.60 -17.44 -18.57
C ILE A 414 -8.91 -16.28 -17.61
N GLU A 415 -9.24 -15.09 -18.13
CA GLU A 415 -9.68 -13.95 -17.31
C GLU A 415 -10.93 -14.30 -16.50
N ARG A 416 -11.91 -14.96 -17.13
CA ARG A 416 -13.13 -15.40 -16.45
C ARG A 416 -12.91 -16.41 -15.35
N ILE A 417 -11.92 -17.29 -15.48
CA ILE A 417 -11.51 -18.15 -14.36
C ILE A 417 -11.01 -17.30 -13.17
N GLY A 418 -10.26 -16.23 -13.44
CA GLY A 418 -9.84 -15.24 -12.45
C GLY A 418 -11.02 -14.55 -11.75
N ASP A 419 -12.01 -14.07 -12.52
CA ASP A 419 -13.24 -13.45 -11.98
C ASP A 419 -14.01 -14.41 -11.06
N HIS A 420 -14.18 -15.67 -11.49
CA HIS A 420 -14.89 -16.67 -10.69
C HIS A 420 -14.14 -17.06 -9.42
N MET A 421 -12.80 -17.04 -9.46
CA MET A 421 -11.97 -17.19 -8.27
C MET A 421 -12.19 -16.02 -7.30
N GLU A 422 -12.20 -14.76 -7.76
CA GLU A 422 -12.50 -13.60 -6.92
C GLU A 422 -13.89 -13.71 -6.27
N ASN A 423 -14.91 -14.08 -7.05
CA ASN A 423 -16.26 -14.30 -6.54
C ASN A 423 -16.30 -15.33 -5.40
N ILE A 424 -15.54 -16.43 -5.51
CA ILE A 424 -15.43 -17.44 -4.44
C ILE A 424 -14.82 -16.83 -3.18
N ILE A 425 -13.78 -16.00 -3.30
CA ILE A 425 -13.17 -15.30 -2.17
C ILE A 425 -14.18 -14.37 -1.49
N GLU A 426 -14.93 -13.59 -2.26
CA GLU A 426 -15.98 -12.70 -1.74
C GLU A 426 -17.06 -13.46 -0.98
N LEU A 427 -17.48 -14.63 -1.49
CA LEU A 427 -18.45 -15.50 -0.83
C LEU A 427 -17.91 -16.06 0.49
N VAL A 428 -16.62 -16.39 0.56
CA VAL A 428 -15.97 -16.81 1.81
C VAL A 428 -15.86 -15.65 2.81
N ASP A 429 -15.50 -14.46 2.34
CA ASP A 429 -15.47 -13.24 3.15
C ASP A 429 -16.88 -12.95 3.72
N TYR A 430 -17.92 -13.07 2.90
CA TYR A 430 -19.32 -12.93 3.31
C TYR A 430 -19.70 -13.99 4.36
N GLN A 431 -19.30 -15.25 4.14
CA GLN A 431 -19.51 -16.34 5.09
C GLN A 431 -18.93 -16.01 6.47
N LEU A 432 -17.69 -15.52 6.52
CA LEU A 432 -17.00 -15.17 7.75
C LEU A 432 -17.63 -13.95 8.44
N ARG A 433 -17.89 -12.87 7.70
CA ARG A 433 -18.48 -11.62 8.26
C ARG A 433 -19.87 -11.86 8.86
N ASN A 434 -20.67 -12.74 8.25
CA ASN A 434 -22.03 -13.03 8.68
C ASN A 434 -22.15 -14.29 9.56
N ASN A 435 -21.01 -14.91 9.93
CA ASN A 435 -20.97 -16.16 10.72
C ASN A 435 -21.85 -17.30 10.16
N VAL A 436 -21.91 -17.41 8.83
CA VAL A 436 -22.72 -18.42 8.13
C VAL A 436 -22.07 -19.80 8.30
N ARG A 437 -22.84 -20.76 8.83
CA ARG A 437 -22.35 -22.12 9.09
C ARG A 437 -22.82 -23.09 8.02
N LEU A 438 -21.87 -23.79 7.41
CA LEU A 438 -22.11 -24.94 6.54
C LEU A 438 -21.98 -26.23 7.35
N THR A 439 -22.82 -27.23 7.07
CA THR A 439 -22.66 -28.58 7.63
C THR A 439 -21.37 -29.22 7.12
N ASP A 440 -20.83 -30.19 7.86
CA ASP A 440 -19.60 -30.87 7.44
C ASP A 440 -19.80 -31.67 6.15
N THR A 441 -21.01 -32.18 5.91
CA THR A 441 -21.39 -32.79 4.62
C THR A 441 -21.37 -31.79 3.48
N ALA A 442 -21.84 -30.56 3.68
CA ALA A 442 -21.77 -29.51 2.66
C ALA A 442 -20.31 -29.10 2.39
N LYS A 443 -19.45 -29.04 3.41
CA LYS A 443 -18.02 -28.77 3.20
C LYS A 443 -17.35 -29.87 2.37
N GLN A 444 -17.64 -31.14 2.67
CA GLN A 444 -17.11 -32.28 1.92
C GLN A 444 -17.55 -32.28 0.46
N ASP A 445 -18.82 -31.97 0.20
CA ASP A 445 -19.34 -31.84 -1.17
C ASP A 445 -18.60 -30.75 -1.96
N LEU A 446 -18.36 -29.60 -1.32
CA LEU A 446 -17.59 -28.52 -1.93
C LEU A 446 -16.18 -29.02 -2.24
N ASP A 447 -15.47 -29.58 -1.26
CA ASP A 447 -14.11 -30.10 -1.44
C ASP A 447 -13.99 -31.08 -2.62
N GLU A 448 -14.98 -31.94 -2.82
CA GLU A 448 -15.01 -32.88 -3.95
C GLU A 448 -15.15 -32.16 -5.30
N MET A 449 -16.11 -31.23 -5.42
CA MET A 449 -16.30 -30.45 -6.65
C MET A 449 -15.09 -29.56 -6.94
N PHE A 450 -14.47 -28.99 -5.90
CA PHE A 450 -13.24 -28.22 -6.01
C PHE A 450 -12.09 -29.04 -6.56
N ALA A 451 -11.83 -30.23 -6.00
CA ALA A 451 -10.76 -31.09 -6.46
C ALA A 451 -10.94 -31.48 -7.94
N LEU A 452 -12.18 -31.74 -8.36
CA LEU A 452 -12.50 -32.02 -9.75
C LEU A 452 -12.27 -30.80 -10.65
N THR A 453 -12.70 -29.61 -10.22
CA THR A 453 -12.56 -28.36 -10.98
C THR A 453 -11.09 -27.97 -11.15
N VAL A 454 -10.28 -28.05 -10.09
CA VAL A 454 -8.82 -27.82 -10.16
C VAL A 454 -8.16 -28.80 -11.11
N SER A 455 -8.49 -30.09 -11.01
CA SER A 455 -7.96 -31.11 -11.91
C SER A 455 -8.30 -30.81 -13.37
N THR A 456 -9.50 -30.28 -13.63
CA THR A 456 -9.97 -29.91 -14.96
C THR A 456 -9.19 -28.72 -15.51
N VAL A 457 -9.02 -27.64 -14.72
CA VAL A 457 -8.19 -26.49 -15.10
C VAL A 457 -6.73 -26.90 -15.28
N ASP A 458 -6.15 -27.69 -14.37
CA ASP A 458 -4.77 -28.20 -14.46
C ASP A 458 -4.52 -28.93 -15.79
N LYS A 459 -5.49 -29.73 -16.25
CA LYS A 459 -5.40 -30.45 -17.53
C LYS A 459 -5.60 -29.52 -18.74
N ALA A 460 -6.52 -28.57 -18.67
CA ALA A 460 -6.75 -27.60 -19.73
C ALA A 460 -5.50 -26.74 -19.98
N VAL A 461 -4.87 -26.24 -18.90
CA VAL A 461 -3.62 -25.46 -18.98
C VAL A 461 -2.49 -26.28 -19.58
N LYS A 462 -2.30 -27.54 -19.14
CA LYS A 462 -1.29 -28.45 -19.71
C LYS A 462 -1.56 -28.78 -21.18
N ALA A 463 -2.83 -29.00 -21.54
CA ALA A 463 -3.22 -29.24 -22.94
C ALA A 463 -2.85 -28.03 -23.82
N LEU A 464 -3.09 -26.80 -23.35
CA LEU A 464 -2.74 -25.57 -24.05
C LEU A 464 -1.23 -25.38 -24.20
N GLU A 465 -0.48 -25.67 -23.14
CA GLU A 465 0.99 -25.56 -23.10
C GLU A 465 1.65 -26.55 -24.06
N GLU A 466 1.30 -27.83 -23.95
CA GLU A 466 1.93 -28.93 -24.69
C GLU A 466 1.29 -29.19 -26.07
N GLY A 467 0.11 -28.63 -26.34
CA GLY A 467 -0.69 -28.98 -27.52
C GLY A 467 -1.23 -30.42 -27.45
N ASN A 468 -1.55 -30.89 -26.24
CA ASN A 468 -1.90 -32.28 -25.99
C ASN A 468 -3.41 -32.53 -26.18
N ILE A 469 -3.76 -33.13 -27.32
CA ILE A 469 -5.14 -33.46 -27.72
C ILE A 469 -5.80 -34.48 -26.78
N GLU A 470 -5.05 -35.44 -26.23
CA GLU A 470 -5.60 -36.44 -25.30
C GLU A 470 -6.07 -35.77 -24.01
N LEU A 471 -5.24 -34.88 -23.44
CA LEU A 471 -5.61 -34.10 -22.26
C LEU A 471 -6.81 -33.18 -22.53
N ALA A 472 -6.88 -32.55 -23.70
CA ALA A 472 -8.02 -31.72 -24.08
C ALA A 472 -9.34 -32.53 -24.13
N ASN A 473 -9.31 -33.74 -24.69
CA ASN A 473 -10.48 -34.63 -24.68
C ASN A 473 -10.86 -35.12 -23.27
N GLU A 474 -9.88 -35.33 -22.39
CA GLU A 474 -10.16 -35.66 -21.00
C GLU A 474 -10.89 -34.53 -20.26
N VAL A 475 -10.55 -33.27 -20.55
CA VAL A 475 -11.20 -32.08 -19.97
C VAL A 475 -12.69 -32.06 -20.29
N LEU A 476 -13.08 -32.31 -21.54
CA LEU A 476 -14.48 -32.41 -21.96
C LEU A 476 -15.26 -33.43 -21.12
N GLY A 477 -14.67 -34.60 -20.85
CA GLY A 477 -15.31 -35.62 -20.02
C GLY A 477 -15.34 -35.31 -18.52
N LEU A 478 -14.54 -34.37 -18.04
CA LEU A 478 -14.53 -33.93 -16.63
C LEU A 478 -15.57 -32.83 -16.38
N GLU A 479 -15.75 -31.89 -17.31
CA GLU A 479 -16.82 -30.87 -17.23
C GLU A 479 -18.19 -31.54 -17.14
N ASP A 480 -18.42 -32.56 -17.97
CA ASP A 480 -19.61 -33.41 -17.98
C ASP A 480 -19.93 -34.02 -16.60
N LYS A 481 -18.93 -34.17 -15.73
CA LYS A 481 -19.07 -34.62 -14.34
C LYS A 481 -19.29 -33.46 -13.39
N ILE A 482 -18.61 -32.34 -13.57
CA ILE A 482 -18.80 -31.10 -12.80
C ILE A 482 -20.25 -30.64 -12.92
N ASP A 483 -20.78 -30.62 -14.14
CA ASP A 483 -22.12 -30.18 -14.50
C ASP A 483 -23.21 -31.10 -13.87
N LYS A 484 -22.96 -32.42 -13.81
CA LYS A 484 -23.82 -33.36 -13.06
C LYS A 484 -23.71 -33.19 -11.55
N MET A 485 -22.52 -32.87 -11.06
CA MET A 485 -22.26 -32.67 -9.64
C MET A 485 -22.96 -31.41 -9.14
N GLU A 486 -22.86 -30.30 -9.87
CA GLU A 486 -23.57 -29.03 -9.65
C GLU A 486 -25.06 -29.27 -9.35
N ARG A 487 -25.73 -29.98 -10.26
CA ARG A 487 -27.18 -30.26 -10.16
C ARG A 487 -27.52 -31.12 -8.96
N THR A 488 -26.62 -32.03 -8.61
CA THR A 488 -26.77 -32.94 -7.47
C THR A 488 -26.58 -32.20 -6.15
N LEU A 489 -25.50 -31.42 -6.04
CA LEU A 489 -25.16 -30.65 -4.85
C LEU A 489 -26.19 -29.57 -4.55
N ARG A 490 -26.71 -28.86 -5.57
CA ARG A 490 -27.82 -27.92 -5.38
C ARG A 490 -29.05 -28.59 -4.77
N LYS A 491 -29.46 -29.75 -5.29
CA LYS A 491 -30.62 -30.50 -4.76
C LYS A 491 -30.37 -30.97 -3.34
N GLN A 492 -29.19 -31.50 -3.05
CA GLN A 492 -28.81 -31.94 -1.71
C GLN A 492 -28.82 -30.79 -0.71
N HIS A 493 -28.32 -29.61 -1.10
CA HIS A 493 -28.31 -28.45 -0.20
C HIS A 493 -29.70 -27.86 0.03
N ILE A 494 -30.59 -27.88 -0.98
CA ILE A 494 -32.00 -27.55 -0.79
C ILE A 494 -32.65 -28.49 0.25
N MET A 495 -32.32 -29.80 0.23
CA MET A 495 -32.80 -30.73 1.26
C MET A 495 -32.27 -30.37 2.65
N ARG A 496 -30.98 -30.02 2.79
CA ARG A 496 -30.39 -29.57 4.07
C ARG A 496 -31.10 -28.34 4.64
N MET A 497 -31.48 -27.39 3.78
CA MET A 497 -32.26 -26.23 4.20
C MET A 497 -33.68 -26.60 4.63
N ASN A 498 -34.36 -27.45 3.86
CA ASN A 498 -35.72 -27.91 4.18
C ASN A 498 -35.79 -28.70 5.49
N GLU A 499 -34.72 -29.43 5.83
CA GLU A 499 -34.57 -30.17 7.08
C GLU A 499 -34.12 -29.30 8.27
N GLY A 500 -33.84 -28.01 8.05
CA GLY A 500 -33.38 -27.08 9.08
C GLY A 500 -31.94 -27.30 9.52
N LEU A 501 -31.14 -28.05 8.75
CA LEU A 501 -29.71 -28.29 9.01
C LEU A 501 -28.82 -27.10 8.59
N CYS A 502 -29.30 -26.30 7.63
CA CYS A 502 -28.64 -25.07 7.15
C CYS A 502 -29.64 -23.90 7.16
N ASP A 503 -29.15 -22.69 7.44
CA ASP A 503 -29.94 -21.46 7.29
C ASP A 503 -30.01 -20.98 5.82
N GLY A 504 -30.87 -20.01 5.53
CA GLY A 504 -31.02 -19.47 4.17
C GLY A 504 -29.77 -18.76 3.63
N ASN A 505 -28.95 -18.16 4.51
CA ASN A 505 -27.70 -17.50 4.11
C ASN A 505 -26.64 -18.54 3.70
N ALA A 506 -26.63 -19.71 4.35
CA ALA A 506 -25.85 -20.87 3.94
C ALA A 506 -26.29 -21.41 2.58
N GLY A 507 -27.57 -21.27 2.24
CA GLY A 507 -28.12 -21.52 0.90
C GLY A 507 -27.42 -20.70 -0.18
N ILE A 508 -27.37 -19.38 0.01
CA ILE A 508 -26.75 -18.43 -0.93
C ILE A 508 -25.27 -18.77 -1.12
N VAL A 509 -24.50 -18.84 -0.03
CA VAL A 509 -23.05 -19.08 -0.08
C VAL A 509 -22.71 -20.40 -0.79
N PHE A 510 -23.34 -21.50 -0.40
CA PHE A 510 -23.02 -22.82 -0.96
C PHE A 510 -23.36 -22.91 -2.45
N VAL A 511 -24.57 -22.48 -2.82
CA VAL A 511 -25.07 -22.60 -4.19
C VAL A 511 -24.29 -21.68 -5.13
N ASP A 512 -23.91 -20.49 -4.67
CA ASP A 512 -23.14 -19.55 -5.48
C ASP A 512 -21.68 -20.02 -5.65
N ILE A 513 -21.07 -20.65 -4.63
CA ILE A 513 -19.75 -21.29 -4.78
C ILE A 513 -19.81 -22.42 -5.81
N VAL A 514 -20.81 -23.31 -5.70
CA VAL A 514 -21.03 -24.41 -6.66
C VAL A 514 -21.23 -23.88 -8.08
N SER A 515 -21.96 -22.78 -8.24
CA SER A 515 -22.16 -22.15 -9.55
C SER A 515 -20.88 -21.53 -10.12
N ASN A 516 -20.02 -20.94 -9.29
CA ASN A 516 -18.73 -20.41 -9.76
C ASN A 516 -17.79 -21.54 -10.18
N LEU A 517 -17.82 -22.68 -9.48
CA LEU A 517 -17.01 -23.84 -9.83
C LEU A 517 -17.40 -24.46 -11.17
N GLU A 518 -18.70 -24.57 -11.43
CA GLU A 518 -19.18 -25.07 -12.71
C GLU A 518 -18.75 -24.16 -13.86
N ARG A 519 -18.94 -22.84 -13.74
CA ARG A 519 -18.46 -21.88 -14.75
C ARG A 519 -16.95 -21.93 -14.98
N ILE A 520 -16.15 -22.16 -13.93
CA ILE A 520 -14.70 -22.38 -14.11
C ILE A 520 -14.44 -23.64 -14.96
N GLY A 521 -15.23 -24.69 -14.75
CA GLY A 521 -15.24 -25.90 -15.59
C GLY A 521 -15.57 -25.59 -17.06
N ASP A 522 -16.59 -24.78 -17.32
CA ASP A 522 -16.98 -24.36 -18.68
C ASP A 522 -15.82 -23.63 -19.38
N HIS A 523 -15.20 -22.66 -18.69
CA HIS A 523 -14.06 -21.93 -19.25
C HIS A 523 -12.84 -22.84 -19.46
N ALA A 524 -12.62 -23.84 -18.61
CA ALA A 524 -11.58 -24.84 -18.82
C ALA A 524 -11.83 -25.69 -20.08
N VAL A 525 -13.08 -25.99 -20.40
CA VAL A 525 -13.46 -26.65 -21.66
C VAL A 525 -13.16 -25.77 -22.86
N ASN A 526 -13.55 -24.48 -22.84
CA ASN A 526 -13.26 -23.57 -23.96
C ASN A 526 -11.74 -23.50 -24.26
N ILE A 527 -10.91 -23.47 -23.21
CA ILE A 527 -9.45 -23.53 -23.32
C ILE A 527 -8.97 -24.85 -23.96
N ALA A 528 -9.60 -25.98 -23.62
CA ALA A 528 -9.28 -27.27 -24.21
C ALA A 528 -9.75 -27.39 -25.66
N GLU A 529 -10.91 -26.85 -26.02
CA GLU A 529 -11.44 -26.81 -27.39
C GLU A 529 -10.51 -26.03 -28.32
N ALA A 530 -9.91 -24.93 -27.85
CA ALA A 530 -8.87 -24.19 -28.58
C ALA A 530 -7.66 -25.08 -28.97
N VAL A 531 -7.38 -26.16 -28.23
CA VAL A 531 -6.33 -27.13 -28.58
C VAL A 531 -6.80 -28.13 -29.64
N LEU A 532 -8.09 -28.45 -29.67
CA LEU A 532 -8.70 -29.41 -30.60
C LEU A 532 -8.96 -28.82 -31.99
N GLU A 533 -9.20 -27.52 -32.08
CA GLU A 533 -9.46 -26.80 -33.34
C GLU A 533 -8.20 -26.52 -34.19
N LYS A 534 -7.04 -27.03 -33.76
CA LYS A 534 -5.74 -26.84 -34.41
C LYS A 534 -5.47 -27.66 -35.68
#